data_AF-A0A0U9HVA5-F1
#
_entry.id   AF-A0A0U9HVA5-F1
#
_cell.length_a   1.000
_cell.length_b   1.000
_cell.length_c   1.000
_cell.angle_alpha   90.00
_cell.angle_beta   90.00
_cell.angle_gamma   90.00
#
_symmetry.space_group_name_H-M   'P 1'
#
loop_
_entity.id
_entity.type
_entity.pdbx_description
1 polymer ?
#
loop_
_entity_poly.entity_id
_entity_poly.type
_entity_poly.pdbx_seq_one_letter_code
_entity_poly.pdbx_strand_id
1 'polypeptide(L)' 'MSKRLIDRELRKRRLRREKLKKLREKFKEAKSEDEKKRILEKVSKISPSLKIEQFIASVK' A
#
# COMPACT_ATOMS: atom_id res chain seq x y z
N MET A 1 -0.29 12.54 25.25
CA MET A 1 0.52 11.62 24.42
C MET A 1 1.94 12.15 24.32
N SER A 2 2.96 11.38 24.69
CA SER A 2 4.37 11.80 24.55
C SER A 2 4.70 12.04 23.07
N LYS A 3 5.43 13.13 22.77
CA LYS A 3 5.86 13.51 21.41
C LYS A 3 6.48 12.34 20.63
N ARG A 4 7.26 11.49 21.32
CA ARG A 4 7.90 10.28 20.75
C ARG A 4 6.90 9.25 20.21
N LEU A 5 5.74 9.08 20.87
CA LEU A 5 4.72 8.12 20.43
C LEU A 5 4.04 8.61 19.15
N ILE A 6 3.77 9.91 19.08
CA ILE A 6 3.21 10.58 17.89
C ILE A 6 4.15 10.43 16.71
N ASP A 7 5.44 10.73 16.90
CA ASP A 7 6.46 10.61 15.86
C ASP A 7 6.59 9.17 15.33
N ARG A 8 6.56 8.18 16.24
CA ARG A 8 6.61 6.75 15.87
C ARG A 8 5.40 6.35 15.02
N GLU A 9 4.21 6.81 15.40
CA GLU A 9 2.98 6.50 14.67
C GLU A 9 2.96 7.18 13.30
N LEU A 10 3.36 8.45 13.21
CA LEU A 10 3.52 9.17 11.95
C LEU A 10 4.53 8.47 11.04
N ARG A 11 5.66 8.00 11.57
CA ARG A 11 6.65 7.23 10.82
C ARG A 11 6.06 5.94 10.26
N LYS A 12 5.31 5.17 11.06
CA LYS A 12 4.62 3.96 10.59
C LYS A 12 3.63 4.27 9.46
N ARG A 13 2.87 5.36 9.58
CA ARG A 13 1.93 5.82 8.54
C ARG A 13 2.66 6.19 7.25
N ARG A 14 3.78 6.93 7.32
CA ARG A 14 4.62 7.28 6.17
C ARG A 14 5.16 6.03 5.46
N LEU A 15 5.75 5.10 6.20
CA LEU A 15 6.27 3.85 5.66
C LEU A 15 5.17 3.01 4.98
N ARG A 16 3.95 2.97 5.55
CA ARG A 16 2.81 2.29 4.91
C ARG A 16 2.45 2.93 3.57
N ARG A 17 2.41 4.27 3.51
CA ARG A 17 2.13 5.01 2.25
C ARG A 17 3.20 4.74 1.19
N GLU A 18 4.48 4.75 1.56
CA GLU A 18 5.58 4.45 0.64
C GLU A 18 5.50 3.03 0.10
N LYS A 19 5.21 2.04 0.95
CA LYS A 19 5.02 0.65 0.52
C LYS A 19 3.86 0.52 -0.48
N LEU A 20 2.74 1.17 -0.21
CA LEU A 20 1.60 1.17 -1.12
C LEU A 20 1.94 1.86 -2.44
N LYS A 21 2.68 2.97 -2.44
CA LYS A 21 3.16 3.64 -3.66
C LYS A 21 4.00 2.70 -4.52
N LYS A 22 4.98 2.02 -3.93
CA LYS A 22 5.81 1.01 -4.64
C LYS A 22 4.98 -0.13 -5.22
N LEU A 23 3.96 -0.59 -4.50
CA LEU A 23 3.05 -1.63 -5.01
C LEU A 23 2.19 -1.14 -6.17
N ARG A 24 1.79 0.15 -6.18
CA ARG A 24 1.05 0.76 -7.31
C ARG A 24 1.92 0.85 -8.56
N GLU A 25 3.17 1.29 -8.41
CA GLU A 25 4.14 1.34 -9.52
C GLU A 25 4.32 -0.07 -10.12
N LYS A 26 4.56 -1.07 -9.27
CA LYS A 26 4.64 -2.48 -9.70
C LYS A 26 3.36 -3.00 -10.34
N PHE A 27 2.19 -2.58 -9.85
CA PHE A 27 0.91 -2.99 -10.44
C PHE A 27 0.70 -2.41 -11.84
N LYS A 28 1.21 -1.19 -12.08
CA LYS A 28 1.17 -0.51 -13.39
C LYS A 28 2.07 -1.20 -14.41
N GLU A 29 3.24 -1.68 -13.98
CA GLU A 29 4.20 -2.38 -14.83
C GLU A 29 3.87 -3.87 -15.04
N ALA A 30 3.12 -4.48 -14.12
CA ALA A 30 2.75 -5.90 -14.18
C ALA A 30 1.94 -6.22 -15.44
N LYS A 31 2.47 -7.14 -16.25
CA LYS A 31 1.83 -7.60 -17.49
C LYS A 31 1.00 -8.86 -17.26
N SER A 32 1.38 -9.68 -16.29
CA SER A 32 0.70 -10.94 -15.96
C SER A 32 -0.39 -10.75 -14.89
N GLU A 33 -1.48 -11.49 -15.02
CA GLU A 33 -2.56 -11.53 -14.03
C GLU A 33 -2.10 -12.10 -12.69
N ASP A 34 -1.17 -13.06 -12.70
CA ASP A 34 -0.64 -13.66 -11.48
C ASP A 34 0.22 -12.68 -10.68
N GLU A 35 0.96 -11.81 -11.37
CA GLU A 35 1.72 -10.74 -10.74
C GLU A 35 0.79 -9.71 -10.09
N LYS A 36 -0.28 -9.34 -10.80
CA LYS A 36 -1.33 -8.45 -10.28
C LYS A 36 -1.99 -9.03 -9.03
N LYS A 37 -2.36 -10.32 -9.04
CA LYS A 37 -2.94 -11.01 -7.86
C LYS A 37 -1.99 -10.99 -6.66
N ARG A 38 -0.72 -11.34 -6.85
CA ARG A 38 0.30 -11.29 -5.79
C ARG A 38 0.49 -9.90 -5.20
N ILE A 39 0.39 -8.86 -6.03
CA ILE A 39 0.47 -7.46 -5.57
C ILE A 39 -0.77 -7.11 -4.74
N LEU A 40 -1.98 -7.48 -5.17
CA LEU A 40 -3.21 -7.22 -4.43
C LEU A 40 -3.24 -7.94 -3.08
N GLU A 41 -2.75 -9.17 -2.99
CA GLU A 41 -2.59 -9.88 -1.72
C GLU A 41 -1.64 -9.14 -0.75
N LYS A 42 -0.53 -8.61 -1.27
CA LYS A 42 0.41 -7.79 -0.47
C LYS A 42 -0.25 -6.50 0.01
N VAL A 43 -1.08 -5.87 -0.81
CA VAL A 43 -1.85 -4.66 -0.43
C VAL A 43 -2.81 -4.99 0.71
N SER A 44 -3.57 -6.08 0.60
CA SER A 44 -4.51 -6.53 1.63
C SER A 44 -3.81 -6.79 2.97
N LYS A 45 -2.63 -7.44 2.96
CA LYS A 45 -1.82 -7.68 4.17
C LYS A 45 -1.31 -6.38 4.81
N ILE A 46 -0.91 -5.38 4.01
CA ILE A 46 -0.34 -4.12 4.51
C ILE A 46 -1.42 -3.17 5.04
N SER A 47 -2.58 -3.17 4.40
CA SER A 47 -3.69 -2.29 4.75
C SER A 47 -5.02 -3.04 4.60
N PRO A 48 -5.42 -3.81 5.63
CA PRO A 48 -6.67 -4.59 5.59
C PRO A 48 -7.91 -3.74 5.37
N SER A 49 -7.89 -2.48 5.82
CA SER A 49 -9.01 -1.54 5.67
C SER A 49 -9.07 -0.86 4.30
N LEU A 50 -8.05 -1.03 3.44
CA LEU A 50 -8.03 -0.42 2.11
C LEU A 50 -8.73 -1.34 1.12
N LYS A 51 -9.81 -0.85 0.50
CA LYS A 51 -10.50 -1.59 -0.56
C LYS A 51 -9.62 -1.70 -1.81
N ILE A 52 -9.64 -2.85 -2.46
CA ILE A 52 -8.89 -3.10 -3.70
C ILE A 52 -9.29 -2.11 -4.80
N GLU A 53 -10.58 -1.77 -4.91
CA GLU A 53 -11.10 -0.79 -5.85
C GLU A 53 -10.45 0.59 -5.67
N GLN A 54 -10.31 1.04 -4.41
CA GLN A 54 -9.63 2.31 -4.09
C GLN A 54 -8.14 2.25 -4.42
N PHE A 55 -7.53 1.08 -4.26
CA PHE A 55 -6.14 0.87 -4.66
C PHE A 55 -5.97 1.02 -6.17
N ILE A 56 -6.82 0.38 -6.97
CA ILE A 56 -6.79 0.42 -8.44
C ILE A 56 -7.14 1.82 -8.95
N ALA A 57 -8.17 2.48 -8.40
CA ALA A 57 -8.57 3.83 -8.79
C ALA A 57 -7.45 4.87 -8.59
N SER A 58 -6.55 4.61 -7.64
CA SER A 58 -5.39 5.47 -7.37
C SER A 58 -4.17 5.16 -8.25
N VAL A 59 -4.24 4.20 -9.18
CA VAL A 59 -3.18 3.86 -10.16
C VAL A 59 -3.32 4.65 -11.47
N LYS A 60 -4.21 5.67 -11.53
CA LYS A 60 -4.33 6.58 -12.68
C LYS A 60 -2.97 7.08 -13.19
#